data_AF-D6RE85-F1
#
_entry.id   AF-D6RE85-F1
#
_cell.length_a   1.000
_cell.length_b   1.000
_cell.length_c   1.000
_cell.angle_alpha   90.00
_cell.angle_beta   90.00
_cell.angle_gamma   90.00
#
_symmetry.space_group_name_H-M   'P 1'
#
loop_
_entity.id
_entity.type
_entity.pdbx_description
1 polymer ?
#
loop_
_entity_poly.entity_id
_entity_poly.type
_entity_poly.pdbx_seq_one_letter_code
_entity_poly.pdbx_strand_id
1 'polypeptide(L)' 'MNSDQVTLVGQVFESYVSEYHKNDILLILKERDEDAHYPVVVNAMTLFETNMEIGEYFNMFPSEVLTIFDSALRRSAL' A
#
# COMPACT_ATOMS: atom_id res chain seq x y z
N MET A 1 -12.30 4.62 -10.59
CA MET A 1 -12.78 3.32 -10.01
C MET A 1 -14.08 3.51 -9.23
N ASN A 2 -14.89 2.46 -9.04
CA ASN A 2 -16.10 2.52 -8.19
C ASN A 2 -15.76 2.30 -6.69
N SER A 3 -16.72 2.56 -5.78
CA SER A 3 -16.49 2.49 -4.33
C SER A 3 -16.02 1.11 -3.84
N ASP A 4 -16.54 0.03 -4.41
CA ASP A 4 -16.20 -1.33 -4.00
C ASP A 4 -14.78 -1.68 -4.43
N GLN A 5 -14.39 -1.28 -5.65
CA GLN A 5 -13.02 -1.43 -6.16
C GLN A 5 -12.02 -0.65 -5.30
N VAL A 6 -12.34 0.60 -4.95
CA VAL A 6 -11.49 1.43 -4.07
C VAL A 6 -11.31 0.76 -2.70
N THR A 7 -12.40 0.23 -2.14
CA THR A 7 -12.38 -0.45 -0.85
C THR A 7 -11.53 -1.71 -0.90
N LEU A 8 -11.71 -2.54 -1.94
CA LEU A 8 -10.96 -3.78 -2.14
C LEU A 8 -9.45 -3.49 -2.26
N VAL A 9 -9.07 -2.54 -3.12
CA VAL A 9 -7.66 -2.17 -3.32
C VAL A 9 -7.02 -1.69 -2.02
N GLY A 10 -7.74 -0.84 -1.29
CA GLY A 10 -7.26 -0.34 0.00
C GLY A 10 -7.05 -1.46 1.02
N GLN A 11 -8.02 -2.36 1.17
CA GLN A 11 -7.97 -3.45 2.15
C GLN A 11 -6.90 -4.49 1.83
N VAL A 12 -6.77 -4.90 0.58
CA VAL A 12 -5.74 -5.86 0.16
C VAL A 12 -4.36 -5.27 0.40
N PHE A 13 -4.12 -4.02 -0.02
CA PHE A 13 -2.82 -3.41 0.15
C PHE A 13 -2.47 -3.19 1.63
N GLU A 14 -3.41 -2.68 2.43
CA GLU A 14 -3.25 -2.50 3.88
C GLU A 14 -2.90 -3.81 4.59
N SER A 15 -3.58 -4.91 4.22
CA SER A 15 -3.30 -6.23 4.78
C SER A 15 -1.91 -6.72 4.38
N TYR A 16 -1.55 -6.59 3.10
CA TYR A 16 -0.25 -6.97 2.57
C TYR A 16 0.90 -6.23 3.27
N VAL A 17 0.84 -4.90 3.39
CA VAL A 17 1.93 -4.15 4.05
C VAL A 17 1.98 -4.40 5.55
N SER A 18 0.85 -4.67 6.19
CA SER A 18 0.80 -5.04 7.62
C SER A 18 1.40 -6.43 7.88
N GLU A 19 1.31 -7.35 6.92
CA GLU A 19 1.86 -8.70 7.03
C GLU A 19 3.36 -8.71 6.73
N TYR A 20 3.77 -8.07 5.62
CA TYR A 20 5.14 -8.20 5.09
C TYR A 20 6.07 -7.04 5.45
N HIS A 21 5.54 -5.85 5.75
CA HIS A 21 6.32 -4.61 5.90
C HIS A 21 6.13 -3.88 7.24
N LYS A 22 5.44 -4.50 8.21
CA LYS A 22 5.18 -3.89 9.52
C LYS A 22 6.44 -3.41 10.23
N ASN A 23 7.52 -4.18 10.19
CA ASN A 23 8.77 -3.80 10.85
C ASN A 23 9.41 -2.58 10.18
N ASP A 24 9.38 -2.50 8.85
CA ASP A 24 9.90 -1.37 8.10
C ASP A 24 9.13 -0.10 8.46
N ILE A 25 7.79 -0.18 8.47
CA ILE A 25 6.90 0.92 8.89
C ILE A 25 7.23 1.36 10.32
N LEU A 26 7.37 0.43 11.25
CA LEU A 26 7.71 0.73 12.65
C LEU A 26 9.10 1.36 12.82
N LEU A 27 10.06 1.06 11.95
CA LEU A 27 11.38 1.69 11.97
C LEU A 27 11.28 3.12 11.45
N ILE A 28 10.59 3.33 10.33
CA ILE A 28 10.34 4.66 9.76
C ILE A 28 9.68 5.58 10.79
N LEU A 29 8.66 5.10 11.50
CA LEU A 29 7.94 5.88 12.51
C LEU A 29 8.80 6.25 13.74
N LYS A 30 9.98 5.66 13.92
CA LYS A 30 10.91 5.99 15.01
C LYS A 30 11.97 7.00 14.61
N GLU A 31 12.07 7.33 13.32
CA GLU A 31 13.01 8.30 12.82
C GLU A 31 12.67 9.70 13.35
N ARG A 32 13.71 10.50 13.64
CA ARG A 32 13.56 11.81 14.28
C ARG A 32 13.45 12.96 13.30
N ASP A 33 13.86 12.74 12.06
CA ASP A 33 13.85 13.74 11.01
C ASP A 33 12.52 13.63 10.24
N GLU A 34 11.53 14.44 10.62
CA GLU A 34 10.21 14.42 10.00
C GLU A 34 10.21 14.98 8.56
N ASP A 35 11.26 15.70 8.16
CA ASP A 35 11.40 16.29 6.83
C ASP A 35 12.09 15.33 5.83
N ALA A 36 12.66 14.23 6.32
CA ALA A 36 13.26 13.20 5.48
C ALA A 36 12.21 12.27 4.86
N HIS A 37 12.45 11.87 3.60
CA HIS A 37 11.61 10.89 2.94
C HIS A 37 12.04 9.47 3.27
N TYR A 38 11.09 8.68 3.79
CA TYR A 38 11.30 7.27 4.13
C TYR A 38 10.36 6.37 3.33
N PRO A 39 10.88 5.64 2.32
CA PRO A 39 10.04 4.81 1.47
C PRO A 39 9.81 3.42 2.08
N VAL A 40 8.65 2.83 1.78
CA VAL A 40 8.40 1.38 1.90
C VAL A 40 8.46 0.78 0.51
N VAL A 41 9.37 -0.16 0.28
CA VAL A 41 9.55 -0.82 -1.02
C VAL A 41 8.77 -2.12 -1.02
N VAL A 42 7.72 -2.18 -1.84
CA VAL A 42 6.88 -3.36 -2.01
C VAL A 42 7.24 -4.11 -3.29
N ASN A 43 7.14 -5.43 -3.25
CA ASN A 43 7.24 -6.25 -4.45
C ASN A 43 5.84 -6.36 -5.10
N ALA A 44 5.73 -5.87 -6.34
CA ALA A 44 4.46 -5.85 -7.07
C ALA A 44 3.95 -7.27 -7.38
N MET A 45 4.83 -8.23 -7.67
CA MET A 45 4.43 -9.59 -8.00
C MET A 45 3.75 -10.27 -6.82
N THR A 46 4.34 -10.19 -5.63
CA THR A 46 3.76 -10.80 -4.42
C THR A 46 2.47 -10.11 -3.99
N LEU A 47 2.36 -8.80 -4.18
CA LEU A 47 1.11 -8.07 -3.98
C LEU A 47 0.00 -8.55 -4.94
N PHE A 48 0.30 -8.67 -6.23
CA PHE A 48 -0.68 -9.10 -7.23
C PHE A 48 -1.02 -10.60 -7.11
N GLU A 49 -0.11 -11.43 -6.63
CA GLU A 49 -0.40 -12.83 -6.29
C GLU A 49 -1.37 -12.95 -5.11
N THR A 50 -1.36 -11.99 -4.18
CA THR A 50 -2.31 -11.94 -3.05
C THR A 50 -3.74 -11.68 -3.54
N ASN A 51 -3.89 -10.83 -4.57
CA ASN A 51 -5.16 -10.64 -5.28
C ASN A 51 -4.89 -10.11 -6.69
N MET A 52 -5.19 -10.95 -7.69
CA MET A 52 -4.88 -10.66 -9.10
C MET A 52 -5.63 -9.45 -9.66
N GLU A 53 -6.83 -9.14 -9.13
CA GLU A 53 -7.60 -7.97 -9.58
C GLU A 53 -6.85 -6.66 -9.32
N ILE A 54 -6.00 -6.61 -8.29
CA ILE A 54 -5.18 -5.43 -8.00
C ILE A 54 -4.23 -5.13 -9.16
N GLY A 55 -3.64 -6.17 -9.76
CA GLY A 55 -2.80 -6.02 -10.95
C GLY A 55 -3.58 -5.50 -12.16
N GLU A 56 -4.83 -5.96 -12.34
CA GLU A 56 -5.72 -5.47 -13.40
C GLU A 56 -6.10 -4.01 -13.19
N TYR A 57 -6.50 -3.63 -11.97
CA TYR A 57 -6.81 -2.24 -11.63
C TYR A 57 -5.59 -1.34 -11.74
N PHE A 58 -4.41 -1.80 -11.33
CA PHE A 58 -3.18 -1.03 -11.45
C PHE A 58 -2.81 -0.77 -12.92
N ASN A 59 -2.96 -1.77 -13.79
CA ASN A 59 -2.72 -1.60 -15.22
C ASN A 59 -3.72 -0.64 -15.88
N MET A 60 -4.98 -0.62 -15.42
CA MET A 60 -6.04 0.23 -16.00
C MET A 60 -6.05 1.65 -15.41
N PHE A 61 -5.77 1.81 -14.12
CA PHE A 61 -5.88 3.05 -13.35
C PHE A 61 -4.67 3.28 -12.42
N PRO A 62 -3.43 3.36 -12.94
CA PRO A 62 -2.23 3.36 -12.10
C PRO A 62 -2.19 4.51 -11.08
N SER A 63 -2.56 5.73 -11.48
CA SER A 63 -2.55 6.89 -10.57
C SER A 63 -3.62 6.80 -9.48
N GLU A 64 -4.79 6.25 -9.79
CA GLU A 64 -5.87 6.07 -8.81
C GLU A 64 -5.47 5.01 -7.78
N VAL A 65 -4.92 3.88 -8.25
CA VAL A 65 -4.45 2.80 -7.37
C VAL A 65 -3.30 3.27 -6.47
N LEU A 66 -2.32 4.00 -6.99
CA LEU A 66 -1.23 4.57 -6.17
C LEU A 66 -1.76 5.51 -5.08
N THR A 67 -2.76 6.34 -5.39
CA THR A 67 -3.40 7.23 -4.40
C THR A 67 -4.09 6.43 -3.28
N ILE A 68 -4.70 5.28 -3.62
CA ILE A 68 -5.33 4.38 -2.65
C ILE A 68 -4.26 3.68 -1.80
N PHE A 69 -3.14 3.27 -2.40
CA PHE A 69 -2.01 2.67 -1.68
C PHE A 69 -1.43 3.63 -0.64
N ASP A 70 -1.22 4.91 -0.98
CA ASP A 70 -0.75 5.92 -0.02
C ASP A 70 -1.71 6.05 1.18
N SER A 71 -3.01 6.09 0.89
CA SER A 71 -4.05 6.19 1.91
C SER A 71 -4.08 4.95 2.81
N ALA A 72 -3.86 3.76 2.24
CA ALA A 72 -3.82 2.49 2.95
C ALA A 72 -2.54 2.34 3.80
N LEU A 73 -1.38 2.69 3.25
CA LEU A 73 -0.11 2.68 3.98
C LEU A 73 -0.17 3.56 5.23
N ARG A 74 -0.79 4.75 5.11
CA ARG A 74 -0.99 5.64 6.25
C ARG A 74 -1.86 5.01 7.34
N ARG A 75 -2.87 4.21 6.99
CA ARG A 75 -3.69 3.48 7.98
C ARG A 75 -2.91 2.37 8.68
N SER A 76 -2.05 1.66 7.95
CA SER A 76 -1.15 0.63 8.53
C SER A 76 -0.10 1.20 9.49
N ALA A 77 0.16 2.51 9.42
CA ALA A 77 1.10 3.21 10.28
C ALA A 77 0.47 3.79 11.56
N LEU A 78 -0.85 3.66 11.75
CA LEU A 78 -1.59 4.09 12.95
C LEU A 78 -1.77 2.93 13.95
#